data_AF-A0A812KGR2-F1
#
_entry.id   AF-A0A812KGR2-F1
#
_cell.length_a   1.000
_cell.length_b   1.000
_cell.length_c   1.000
_cell.angle_alpha   90.00
_cell.angle_beta   90.00
_cell.angle_gamma   90.00
#
_symmetry.space_group_name_H-M   'P 1'
#
loop_
_entity.id
_entity.type
_entity.pdbx_description
1 polymer ?
#
loop_
_entity_poly.entity_id
_entity_poly.type
_entity_poly.pdbx_seq_one_letter_code
_entity_poly.pdbx_strand_id
1 'polypeptide(L)'
;MALAKGSGRHRRLAHAAITVAMGVTVLSRSCGPSSAFRFDLLGGVRPKHAETEAEVEAKRQEAEEKEREKQRQKEADEEAKQKQAEEEKERKRRRRELIEKEADAVKQARLVAHRPLNSFEERRVRRQVRSEFLGGGGLQVDDGHKDDWAQPLKPEIKAQLDDAVRFFAETMRVPAALIGSAALGMLFLPPTKFGWRKEDHPQPEVFDILYRAYVILTAATFCLELTTVLETSNAHVQLLELGRHGLALEPTAMDLIMANLEFEYLVCSLSFTGGVVCFMLATLCRVLAVFVGAHRSLASEPELCFVVATMMLSFLLWWLHLVNMRIMEFANFGAMIQRLLFFSFGCWGTKVHSKRVHP
;
A
#
# COMPACT_ATOMS: atom_id res chain seq x y z
N MET A 1 22.86 63.13 -36.78
CA MET A 1 22.67 63.46 -35.35
C MET A 1 22.30 62.17 -34.64
N ALA A 2 23.33 61.49 -34.12
CA ALA A 2 23.61 61.35 -32.67
C ALA A 2 22.81 60.17 -32.08
N LEU A 3 23.41 58.97 -32.10
CA LEU A 3 24.16 58.34 -30.98
C LEU A 3 23.21 57.80 -29.90
N ALA A 4 23.36 56.65 -29.26
CA ALA A 4 24.16 55.43 -29.39
C ALA A 4 23.88 54.63 -28.10
N LYS A 5 24.14 53.31 -28.16
CA LYS A 5 24.68 52.45 -27.08
C LYS A 5 23.82 52.04 -25.88
N GLY A 6 23.89 50.73 -25.62
CA GLY A 6 23.87 50.11 -24.29
C GLY A 6 23.19 48.75 -24.29
N SER A 7 23.86 47.66 -24.72
CA SER A 7 24.51 46.68 -23.83
C SER A 7 23.54 46.12 -22.77
N GLY A 8 23.11 44.86 -22.80
CA GLY A 8 23.97 43.68 -22.75
C GLY A 8 24.30 43.33 -21.29
N ARG A 9 23.98 42.08 -20.89
CA ARG A 9 24.10 41.40 -19.56
C ARG A 9 22.74 41.21 -18.88
N HIS A 10 22.30 40.04 -18.40
CA HIS A 10 23.02 38.88 -17.88
C HIS A 10 22.25 37.57 -18.14
N ARG A 11 22.94 36.59 -18.74
CA ARG A 11 22.82 35.17 -18.36
C ARG A 11 22.97 35.07 -16.84
N ARG A 12 22.04 34.36 -16.17
CA ARG A 12 22.18 33.56 -14.93
C ARG A 12 20.90 33.69 -14.10
N LEU A 13 20.03 32.68 -14.20
CA LEU A 13 19.14 32.22 -13.12
C LEU A 13 18.73 30.78 -13.44
N ALA A 14 19.76 29.95 -13.64
CA ALA A 14 19.71 28.55 -13.29
C ALA A 14 20.41 28.44 -11.91
N HIS A 15 19.88 27.61 -11.02
CA HIS A 15 20.33 27.33 -9.65
C HIS A 15 19.80 28.23 -8.52
N ALA A 16 18.56 27.98 -8.12
CA ALA A 16 18.05 28.05 -6.75
C ALA A 16 16.69 27.32 -6.77
N ALA A 17 16.46 26.14 -6.20
CA ALA A 17 16.85 25.67 -4.90
C ALA A 17 16.99 24.13 -4.89
N ILE A 18 18.21 23.65 -4.67
CA ILE A 18 18.52 22.33 -4.11
C ILE A 18 19.18 22.64 -2.78
N THR A 19 18.48 22.48 -1.66
CA THR A 19 19.00 22.11 -0.32
C THR A 19 17.92 22.27 0.74
N VAL A 20 17.19 21.18 1.05
CA VAL A 20 16.69 20.94 2.41
C VAL A 20 17.00 19.48 2.73
N ALA A 21 18.30 19.23 2.87
CA ALA A 21 18.85 18.09 3.58
C ALA A 21 20.10 18.60 4.29
N MET A 22 20.23 18.24 5.56
CA MET A 22 21.35 18.53 6.48
C MET A 22 21.37 19.91 7.13
N GLY A 23 21.21 19.92 8.46
CA GLY A 23 21.62 21.08 9.25
C GLY A 23 21.05 21.27 10.64
N VAL A 24 20.81 20.22 11.45
CA VAL A 24 20.83 20.37 12.93
C VAL A 24 21.47 19.15 13.57
N THR A 25 22.80 19.15 13.57
CA THR A 25 23.62 18.49 14.59
C THR A 25 24.33 19.62 15.32
N VAL A 26 24.43 19.48 16.65
CA VAL A 26 25.42 20.07 17.59
C VAL A 26 24.73 20.72 18.80
N LEU A 27 25.22 20.33 19.99
CA LEU A 27 24.83 20.65 21.37
C LEU A 27 23.77 19.68 21.93
N SER A 28 24.16 18.54 22.50
CA SER A 28 24.69 18.55 23.88
C SER A 28 25.61 17.35 24.16
N ARG A 29 26.90 17.66 24.27
CA ARG A 29 27.91 16.90 25.01
C ARG A 29 28.17 17.69 26.30
N SER A 30 28.57 16.99 27.37
CA SER A 30 28.95 17.52 28.70
C SER A 30 27.73 17.66 29.64
N CYS A 31 27.69 17.12 30.86
CA CYS A 31 28.73 16.93 31.86
C CYS A 31 28.40 15.72 32.78
N GLY A 32 29.37 14.86 33.06
CA GLY A 32 29.55 14.36 34.43
C GLY A 32 30.11 15.51 35.27
N PRO A 33 29.75 15.64 36.56
CA PRO A 33 30.55 15.03 37.62
C PRO A 33 29.66 14.57 38.81
N SER A 34 30.09 13.65 39.68
CA SER A 34 30.68 14.08 40.95
C SER A 34 31.36 12.90 41.66
N SER A 35 32.68 12.92 41.62
CA SER A 35 33.55 12.43 42.67
C SER A 35 33.36 13.27 43.94
N ALA A 36 33.07 12.64 45.07
CA ALA A 36 33.34 13.20 46.39
C ALA A 36 34.51 12.43 47.01
N PHE A 37 35.62 13.15 47.17
CA PHE A 37 36.81 12.77 47.91
C PHE A 37 36.62 13.15 49.39
N ARG A 38 37.28 12.38 50.29
CA ARG A 38 37.70 12.64 51.69
C ARG A 38 37.07 11.69 52.72
N PHE A 39 37.76 11.23 53.75
CA PHE A 39 39.19 11.11 54.12
C PHE A 39 39.19 10.23 55.39
N ASP A 40 40.31 9.56 55.65
CA ASP A 40 40.56 8.64 56.76
C ASP A 40 40.26 9.14 58.18
N LEU A 41 40.16 8.14 59.07
CA LEU A 41 40.57 8.07 60.48
C LEU A 41 39.43 7.78 61.45
N LEU A 42 39.34 6.51 61.84
CA LEU A 42 39.36 6.10 63.25
C LEU A 42 39.59 4.60 63.31
N GLY A 43 40.76 4.23 63.84
CA GLY A 43 41.10 2.86 64.20
C GLY A 43 40.08 2.32 65.19
N GLY A 44 39.39 1.26 64.79
CA GLY A 44 38.64 0.39 65.67
C GLY A 44 39.18 -1.02 65.50
N VAL A 45 40.18 -1.38 66.30
CA VAL A 45 40.57 -2.77 66.52
C VAL A 45 39.34 -3.46 67.12
N ARG A 46 38.52 -4.08 66.27
CA ARG A 46 37.45 -4.98 66.71
C ARG A 46 38.06 -6.35 66.95
N PRO A 47 37.66 -7.03 68.04
CA PRO A 47 38.27 -8.26 68.46
C PRO A 47 38.09 -9.31 67.37
N LYS A 48 39.15 -10.08 67.13
CA LYS A 48 39.05 -11.41 66.51
C LYS A 48 38.10 -12.23 67.38
N HIS A 49 36.81 -12.17 67.10
CA HIS A 49 35.90 -13.23 67.50
C HIS A 49 36.37 -14.46 66.74
N ALA A 50 36.82 -15.44 67.50
CA ALA A 50 36.98 -16.79 67.00
C ALA A 50 35.65 -17.16 66.35
N GLU A 51 35.64 -17.25 65.02
CA GLU A 51 34.55 -17.86 64.27
C GLU A 51 34.35 -19.24 64.89
N THR A 52 33.25 -19.40 65.62
CA THR A 52 32.81 -20.71 66.10
C THR A 52 32.66 -21.61 64.89
N GLU A 53 33.10 -22.86 65.00
CA GLU A 53 33.13 -23.86 63.91
C GLU A 53 31.80 -23.93 63.10
N ALA A 54 30.67 -23.61 63.73
CA ALA A 54 29.35 -23.50 63.10
C ALA A 54 29.23 -22.42 61.99
N GLU A 55 29.94 -21.30 62.07
CA GLU A 55 29.85 -20.20 61.09
C GLU A 55 30.70 -20.49 59.85
N VAL A 56 31.82 -21.20 60.04
CA VAL A 56 32.66 -21.73 58.96
C VAL A 56 31.93 -22.85 58.23
N GLU A 57 31.21 -23.70 58.95
CA GLU A 57 30.42 -24.80 58.37
C GLU A 57 29.19 -24.28 57.60
N ALA A 58 28.52 -23.23 58.10
CA ALA A 58 27.42 -22.56 57.39
C ALA A 58 27.87 -21.90 56.07
N LYS A 59 29.01 -21.21 56.06
CA LYS A 59 29.58 -20.61 54.83
C LYS A 59 30.01 -21.69 53.82
N ARG A 60 30.40 -22.87 54.29
CA ARG A 60 30.78 -24.01 53.44
C ARG A 60 29.55 -24.65 52.79
N GLN A 61 28.45 -24.80 53.54
CA GLN A 61 27.17 -25.28 53.01
C GLN A 61 26.56 -24.29 52.00
N GLU A 62 26.61 -22.99 52.27
CA GLU A 62 26.12 -21.96 51.33
C GLU A 62 26.95 -21.90 50.03
N ALA A 63 28.25 -22.16 50.13
CA ALA A 63 29.13 -22.27 48.96
C ALA A 63 28.82 -23.52 48.11
N GLU A 64 28.60 -24.68 48.74
CA GLU A 64 28.19 -25.90 48.04
C GLU A 64 26.79 -25.76 47.39
N GLU A 65 25.86 -25.07 48.04
CA GLU A 65 24.52 -24.84 47.50
C GLU A 65 24.56 -23.90 46.29
N LYS A 66 25.34 -22.82 46.34
CA LYS A 66 25.57 -21.93 45.18
C LYS A 66 26.29 -22.62 44.03
N GLU A 67 27.18 -23.57 44.31
CA GLU A 67 27.85 -24.35 43.27
C GLU A 67 26.89 -25.32 42.57
N ARG A 68 26.00 -25.97 43.35
CA ARG A 68 24.92 -26.81 42.81
C ARG A 68 23.90 -26.02 42.00
N GLU A 69 23.55 -24.81 42.43
CA GLU A 69 22.62 -23.94 41.69
C GLU A 69 23.22 -23.46 40.37
N LYS A 70 24.52 -23.09 40.35
CA LYS A 70 25.24 -22.78 39.11
C LYS A 70 25.35 -23.97 38.15
N GLN A 71 25.48 -25.20 38.66
CA GLN A 71 25.46 -26.40 37.83
C GLN A 71 24.10 -26.62 37.19
N ARG A 72 23.01 -26.52 37.96
CA ARG A 72 21.63 -26.65 37.42
C ARG A 72 21.31 -25.59 36.37
N GLN A 73 21.78 -24.36 36.56
CA GLN A 73 21.55 -23.28 35.61
C GLN A 73 22.32 -23.48 34.30
N LYS A 74 23.56 -24.01 34.36
CA LYS A 74 24.31 -24.39 33.16
C LYS A 74 23.67 -25.55 32.40
N GLU A 75 23.18 -26.57 33.12
CA GLU A 75 22.46 -27.70 32.50
C GLU A 75 21.17 -27.23 31.81
N ALA A 76 20.40 -26.34 32.44
CA ALA A 76 19.19 -25.76 31.85
C ALA A 76 19.49 -24.90 30.60
N ASP A 77 20.57 -24.11 30.64
CA ASP A 77 21.01 -23.29 29.49
C ASP A 77 21.51 -24.16 28.32
N GLU A 78 22.20 -25.27 28.60
CA GLU A 78 22.64 -26.22 27.58
C GLU A 78 21.45 -26.98 26.98
N GLU A 79 20.48 -27.42 27.79
CA GLU A 79 19.27 -28.08 27.31
C GLU A 79 18.41 -27.13 26.46
N ALA A 80 18.29 -25.86 26.86
CA ALA A 80 17.59 -24.84 26.07
C ALA A 80 18.27 -24.57 24.71
N LYS A 81 19.61 -24.50 24.69
CA LYS A 81 20.38 -24.35 23.45
C LYS A 81 20.23 -25.57 22.53
N GLN A 82 20.21 -26.78 23.10
CA GLN A 82 20.00 -28.00 22.32
C GLN A 82 18.60 -28.04 21.70
N LYS A 83 17.56 -27.71 22.48
CA LYS A 83 16.18 -27.61 21.97
C LYS A 83 16.04 -26.57 20.86
N GLN A 84 16.63 -25.38 21.03
CA GLN A 84 16.63 -24.35 19.99
C GLN A 84 17.36 -24.79 18.71
N ALA A 85 18.49 -25.48 18.85
CA ALA A 85 19.25 -25.98 17.71
C ALA A 85 18.50 -27.11 16.96
N GLU A 86 17.77 -27.95 17.68
CA GLU A 86 16.93 -29.00 17.10
C GLU A 86 15.72 -28.42 16.36
N GLU A 87 15.01 -27.46 16.96
CA GLU A 87 13.93 -26.73 16.30
C GLU A 87 14.40 -25.99 15.05
N GLU A 88 15.58 -25.37 15.08
CA GLU A 88 16.13 -24.68 13.92
C GLU A 88 16.47 -25.67 12.79
N LYS A 89 17.01 -26.85 13.12
CA LYS A 89 17.28 -27.92 12.14
C LYS A 89 15.97 -28.43 11.53
N GLU A 90 14.94 -28.64 12.35
CA GLU A 90 13.63 -29.08 11.87
C GLU A 90 12.98 -28.04 10.96
N ARG A 91 13.03 -26.76 11.33
CA ARG A 91 12.56 -25.64 10.49
C ARG A 91 13.28 -25.59 9.15
N LYS A 92 14.61 -25.76 9.14
CA LYS A 92 15.40 -25.81 7.89
C LYS A 92 14.99 -26.99 7.02
N ARG A 93 14.72 -28.15 7.62
CA ARG A 93 14.24 -29.34 6.90
C ARG A 93 12.87 -29.10 6.27
N ARG A 94 11.88 -28.61 7.04
CA ARG A 94 10.53 -28.30 6.53
C ARG A 94 10.56 -27.26 5.41
N ARG A 95 11.43 -26.25 5.48
CA ARG A 95 11.61 -25.26 4.40
C ARG A 95 12.15 -25.88 3.12
N ARG A 96 13.11 -26.81 3.21
CA ARG A 96 13.65 -27.51 2.03
C ARG A 96 12.58 -28.37 1.37
N GLU A 97 11.84 -29.13 2.16
CA GLU A 97 10.74 -29.97 1.68
C GLU A 97 9.64 -29.13 0.99
N LEU A 98 9.32 -27.94 1.52
CA LEU A 98 8.39 -27.00 0.89
C LEU A 98 8.90 -26.53 -0.49
N ILE A 99 10.17 -26.11 -0.57
CA ILE A 99 10.76 -25.60 -1.81
C ILE A 99 10.77 -26.69 -2.89
N GLU A 100 11.09 -27.93 -2.51
CA GLU A 100 11.09 -29.07 -3.43
C GLU A 100 9.68 -29.35 -3.96
N LYS A 101 8.67 -29.40 -3.08
CA LYS A 101 7.27 -29.56 -3.50
C LYS A 101 6.77 -28.42 -4.38
N GLU A 102 7.14 -27.18 -4.08
CA GLU A 102 6.82 -26.02 -4.91
C GLU A 102 7.41 -26.15 -6.33
N ALA A 103 8.67 -26.57 -6.42
CA ALA A 103 9.36 -26.75 -7.69
C ALA A 103 8.72 -27.88 -8.53
N ASP A 104 8.42 -29.01 -7.88
CA ASP A 104 7.80 -30.16 -8.52
C ASP A 104 6.38 -29.85 -9.03
N ALA A 105 5.58 -29.15 -8.23
CA ALA A 105 4.23 -28.75 -8.63
C ALA A 105 4.25 -27.75 -9.80
N VAL A 106 5.18 -26.78 -9.80
CA VAL A 106 5.34 -25.87 -10.94
C VAL A 106 5.76 -26.64 -12.19
N LYS A 107 6.66 -27.62 -12.05
CA LYS A 107 7.06 -28.50 -13.16
C LYS A 107 5.87 -29.31 -13.69
N GLN A 108 5.05 -29.90 -12.82
CA GLN A 108 3.84 -30.61 -13.20
C GLN A 108 2.83 -29.70 -13.90
N ALA A 109 2.59 -28.50 -13.38
CA ALA A 109 1.68 -27.53 -13.99
C ALA A 109 2.15 -27.09 -15.39
N ARG A 110 3.47 -26.92 -15.60
CA ARG A 110 4.04 -26.65 -16.94
C ARG A 110 3.81 -27.82 -17.90
N LEU A 111 3.94 -29.07 -17.42
CA LEU A 111 3.67 -30.26 -18.24
C LEU A 111 2.20 -30.33 -18.66
N VAL A 112 1.27 -30.07 -17.73
CA VAL A 112 -0.18 -30.09 -18.00
C VAL A 112 -0.60 -28.97 -18.96
N ALA A 113 -0.01 -27.77 -18.81
CA ALA A 113 -0.35 -26.63 -19.66
C ALA A 113 0.21 -26.73 -21.09
N HIS A 114 1.16 -27.65 -21.34
CA HIS A 114 1.91 -27.78 -22.60
C HIS A 114 2.55 -26.47 -23.09
N ARG A 115 2.77 -25.50 -22.20
CA ARG A 115 3.38 -24.19 -22.48
C ARG A 115 4.14 -23.68 -21.25
N PRO A 116 5.13 -22.79 -21.41
CA PRO A 116 5.71 -22.11 -20.26
C PRO A 116 4.62 -21.33 -19.52
N LEU A 117 4.58 -21.51 -18.19
CA LEU A 117 3.69 -20.77 -17.31
C LEU A 117 4.18 -19.32 -17.19
N ASN A 118 3.25 -18.37 -17.15
CA ASN A 118 3.61 -17.00 -16.78
C ASN A 118 3.98 -16.95 -15.28
N SER A 119 4.80 -15.97 -14.87
CA SER A 119 5.22 -15.72 -13.49
C SER A 119 4.09 -15.71 -12.46
N PHE A 120 2.87 -15.35 -12.86
CA PHE A 120 1.67 -15.37 -12.00
C PHE A 120 1.05 -16.76 -11.86
N GLU A 121 0.98 -17.52 -12.95
CA GLU A 121 0.51 -18.91 -12.91
C GLU A 121 1.44 -19.77 -12.06
N GLU A 122 2.76 -19.56 -12.18
CA GLU A 122 3.74 -20.18 -11.30
C GLU A 122 3.55 -19.78 -9.85
N ARG A 123 3.36 -18.48 -9.59
CA ARG A 123 3.08 -18.00 -8.23
C ARG A 123 1.80 -18.62 -7.66
N ARG A 124 0.75 -18.76 -8.45
CA ARG A 124 -0.51 -19.40 -8.05
C ARG A 124 -0.33 -20.88 -7.69
N VAL A 125 0.39 -21.63 -8.52
CA VAL A 125 0.70 -23.05 -8.25
C VAL A 125 1.52 -23.19 -6.97
N ARG A 126 2.54 -22.35 -6.78
CA ARG A 126 3.32 -22.33 -5.52
C ARG A 126 2.43 -22.00 -4.31
N ARG A 127 1.51 -21.05 -4.43
CA ARG A 127 0.55 -20.72 -3.36
C ARG A 127 -0.36 -21.89 -3.02
N GLN A 128 -0.89 -22.58 -4.02
CA GLN A 128 -1.75 -23.75 -3.80
C GLN A 128 -0.98 -24.84 -3.03
N VAL A 129 0.26 -25.13 -3.43
CA VAL A 129 1.12 -26.10 -2.75
C VAL A 129 1.46 -25.68 -1.33
N ARG A 130 1.76 -24.39 -1.10
CA ARG A 130 1.97 -23.86 0.26
C ARG A 130 0.74 -24.06 1.13
N SER A 131 -0.44 -23.75 0.60
CA SER A 131 -1.69 -23.90 1.33
C SER A 131 -1.95 -25.37 1.67
N GLU A 132 -1.70 -26.30 0.75
CA GLU A 132 -1.84 -27.74 0.98
C GLU A 132 -0.79 -28.27 1.97
N PHE A 133 0.46 -27.82 1.86
CA PHE A 133 1.55 -28.22 2.75
C PHE A 133 1.36 -27.73 4.19
N LEU A 134 0.73 -26.56 4.36
CA LEU A 134 0.41 -25.97 5.65
C LEU A 134 -0.95 -26.45 6.22
N GLY A 135 -1.66 -27.36 5.54
CA GLY A 135 -2.89 -27.98 6.06
C GLY A 135 -4.21 -27.57 5.39
N GLY A 136 -4.17 -27.10 4.14
CA GLY A 136 -5.33 -26.59 3.42
C GLY A 136 -5.62 -25.13 3.77
N GLY A 137 -5.99 -24.32 2.79
CA GLY A 137 -6.20 -22.88 2.90
C GLY A 137 -7.37 -22.39 3.78
N GLY A 138 -7.66 -23.08 4.89
CA GLY A 138 -8.32 -22.48 6.03
C GLY A 138 -7.25 -22.18 7.07
N LEU A 139 -7.27 -20.97 7.64
CA LEU A 139 -6.63 -20.78 8.92
C LEU A 139 -7.10 -21.92 9.84
N GLN A 140 -6.22 -22.87 10.20
CA GLN A 140 -6.32 -23.46 11.52
C GLN A 140 -5.91 -22.33 12.48
N VAL A 141 -6.86 -21.43 12.70
CA VAL A 141 -6.92 -20.66 13.93
C VAL A 141 -7.06 -21.74 14.98
N ASP A 142 -6.03 -21.92 15.80
CA ASP A 142 -6.26 -22.47 17.12
C ASP A 142 -7.26 -21.52 17.78
N ASP A 143 -8.56 -21.83 17.68
CA ASP A 143 -9.67 -21.09 18.30
C ASP A 143 -9.57 -21.05 19.85
N GLY A 144 -8.46 -21.57 20.41
CA GLY A 144 -8.21 -21.73 21.84
C GLY A 144 -7.67 -20.50 22.56
N HIS A 145 -7.17 -19.45 21.88
CA HIS A 145 -6.59 -18.29 22.57
C HIS A 145 -7.25 -16.97 22.19
N LYS A 146 -8.42 -16.74 22.79
CA LYS A 146 -9.07 -15.42 22.90
C LYS A 146 -8.21 -14.37 23.62
N ASP A 147 -7.01 -14.70 24.13
CA ASP A 147 -6.10 -13.80 24.83
C ASP A 147 -4.83 -13.44 24.03
N ASP A 148 -4.66 -13.95 22.80
CA ASP A 148 -3.47 -13.66 21.96
C ASP A 148 -3.45 -12.24 21.33
N TRP A 149 -4.37 -11.36 21.76
CA TRP A 149 -4.40 -9.92 21.42
C TRP A 149 -3.08 -9.20 21.73
N ALA A 150 -2.30 -9.72 22.67
CA ALA A 150 -1.06 -9.10 23.14
C ALA A 150 0.19 -9.58 22.40
N GLN A 151 0.11 -10.62 21.55
CA GLN A 151 1.29 -11.10 20.84
C GLN A 151 1.57 -10.20 19.64
N PRO A 152 2.73 -9.51 19.60
CA PRO A 152 3.08 -8.68 18.47
C PRO A 152 3.16 -9.55 17.20
N LEU A 153 2.49 -9.11 16.14
CA LEU A 153 2.65 -9.68 14.81
C LEU A 153 4.13 -9.84 14.49
N LYS A 154 4.49 -10.97 13.85
CA LYS A 154 5.85 -11.15 13.34
C LYS A 154 6.21 -9.94 12.48
N PRO A 155 7.42 -9.37 12.64
CA PRO A 155 7.80 -8.11 11.99
C PRO A 155 7.67 -8.17 10.47
N GLU A 156 7.88 -9.36 9.89
CA GLU A 156 7.74 -9.63 8.45
C GLU A 156 6.28 -9.50 7.98
N ILE A 157 5.32 -10.07 8.71
CA ILE A 157 3.88 -9.97 8.41
C ILE A 157 3.43 -8.52 8.57
N LYS A 158 3.88 -7.87 9.64
CA LYS A 158 3.57 -6.46 9.89
C LYS A 158 4.06 -5.56 8.75
N ALA A 159 5.29 -5.75 8.28
CA ALA A 159 5.83 -4.98 7.17
C ALA A 159 5.01 -5.17 5.88
N GLN A 160 4.60 -6.39 5.57
CA GLN A 160 3.74 -6.67 4.41
C GLN A 160 2.36 -6.04 4.53
N LEU A 161 1.78 -6.09 5.72
CA LEU A 161 0.49 -5.48 6.00
C LEU A 161 0.57 -3.95 5.88
N ASP A 162 1.61 -3.35 6.44
CA ASP A 162 1.89 -1.91 6.33
C ASP A 162 2.06 -1.49 4.86
N ASP A 163 2.78 -2.28 4.06
CA ASP A 163 2.94 -2.04 2.62
C ASP A 163 1.63 -2.18 1.84
N ALA A 164 0.78 -3.16 2.19
CA ALA A 164 -0.55 -3.31 1.60
C ALA A 164 -1.48 -2.14 1.95
N VAL A 165 -1.42 -1.68 3.20
CA VAL A 165 -2.17 -0.50 3.67
C VAL A 165 -1.69 0.75 2.94
N ARG A 166 -0.37 0.94 2.79
CA ARG A 166 0.22 2.04 2.01
C ARG A 166 -0.21 2.00 0.55
N PHE A 167 -0.27 0.82 -0.06
CA PHE A 167 -0.77 0.71 -1.43
C PHE A 167 -2.18 1.28 -1.58
N PHE A 168 -3.13 0.86 -0.74
CA PHE A 168 -4.50 1.39 -0.83
C PHE A 168 -4.59 2.87 -0.40
N ALA A 169 -3.81 3.31 0.58
CA ALA A 169 -3.83 4.68 1.09
C ALA A 169 -3.15 5.67 0.14
N GLU A 170 -1.88 5.45 -0.15
CA GLU A 170 -1.00 6.40 -0.82
C GLU A 170 -1.11 6.30 -2.34
N THR A 171 -1.25 5.08 -2.88
CA THR A 171 -1.27 4.87 -4.35
C THR A 171 -2.65 5.03 -4.95
N MET A 172 -3.71 4.64 -4.22
CA MET A 172 -5.08 4.65 -4.73
C MET A 172 -5.91 5.78 -4.12
N ARG A 173 -6.09 5.77 -2.80
CA ARG A 173 -7.05 6.64 -2.10
C ARG A 173 -6.69 8.12 -2.19
N VAL A 174 -5.44 8.50 -1.93
CA VAL A 174 -5.01 9.91 -1.95
C VAL A 174 -5.15 10.51 -3.36
N PRO A 175 -4.62 9.89 -4.43
CA PRO A 175 -4.83 10.39 -5.80
C PRO A 175 -6.31 10.43 -6.19
N ALA A 176 -7.09 9.40 -5.85
CA ALA A 176 -8.52 9.37 -6.13
C ALA A 176 -9.26 10.54 -5.46
N ALA A 177 -8.99 10.79 -4.18
CA ALA A 177 -9.58 11.92 -3.45
C ALA A 177 -9.22 13.27 -4.07
N LEU A 178 -7.97 13.45 -4.53
CA LEU A 178 -7.54 14.67 -5.22
C LEU A 178 -8.28 14.87 -6.55
N ILE A 179 -8.35 13.84 -7.40
CA ILE A 179 -9.05 13.90 -8.69
C ILE A 179 -10.54 14.12 -8.47
N GLY A 180 -11.17 13.38 -7.55
CA GLY A 180 -12.57 13.53 -7.18
C GLY A 180 -12.88 14.94 -6.67
N SER A 181 -12.03 15.52 -5.82
CA SER A 181 -12.20 16.89 -5.34
C SER A 181 -12.07 17.94 -6.46
N ALA A 182 -11.13 17.75 -7.39
CA ALA A 182 -10.97 18.60 -8.55
C ALA A 182 -12.18 18.51 -9.50
N ALA A 183 -12.70 17.31 -9.73
CA ALA A 183 -13.91 17.08 -10.52
C ALA A 183 -15.13 17.76 -9.87
N LEU A 184 -15.29 17.62 -8.56
CA LEU A 184 -16.36 18.29 -7.81
C LEU A 184 -16.26 19.82 -7.95
N GLY A 185 -15.06 20.38 -7.77
CA GLY A 185 -14.83 21.82 -7.96
C GLY A 185 -15.14 22.29 -9.38
N MET A 186 -14.88 21.45 -10.38
CA MET A 186 -15.20 21.74 -11.78
C MET A 186 -16.70 21.76 -12.08
N LEU A 187 -17.50 20.88 -11.47
CA LEU A 187 -18.95 20.85 -11.68
C LEU A 187 -19.66 22.14 -11.23
N PHE A 188 -19.13 22.81 -10.20
CA PHE A 188 -19.71 24.04 -9.65
C PHE A 188 -19.14 25.32 -10.26
N LEU A 189 -18.25 25.25 -11.25
CA LEU A 189 -17.80 26.43 -11.99
C LEU A 189 -18.92 26.89 -12.93
N PRO A 190 -19.52 28.09 -12.72
CA PRO A 190 -20.60 28.56 -13.56
C PRO A 190 -20.11 28.71 -15.01
N PRO A 191 -20.83 28.20 -16.02
CA PRO A 191 -20.48 28.40 -17.43
C PRO A 191 -20.45 29.89 -17.82
N THR A 192 -21.16 30.73 -17.05
CA THR A 192 -21.19 32.19 -17.21
C THR A 192 -19.90 32.90 -16.81
N LYS A 193 -19.06 32.31 -15.94
CA LYS A 193 -17.75 32.90 -15.59
C LYS A 193 -16.78 32.93 -16.76
N PHE A 194 -17.03 32.15 -17.80
CA PHE A 194 -16.20 32.09 -18.99
C PHE A 194 -16.71 32.96 -20.14
N GLY A 195 -17.77 33.75 -19.92
CA GLY A 195 -18.34 34.63 -20.94
C GLY A 195 -18.98 33.88 -22.12
N TRP A 196 -19.21 32.57 -22.00
CA TRP A 196 -19.68 31.71 -23.08
C TRP A 196 -21.10 32.06 -23.54
N ARG A 197 -21.93 32.58 -22.62
CA ARG A 197 -23.33 32.91 -22.86
C ARG A 197 -23.52 34.43 -22.92
N LYS A 198 -22.88 35.09 -23.90
CA LYS A 198 -23.35 36.42 -24.32
C LYS A 198 -24.55 36.19 -25.23
N GLU A 199 -25.68 36.78 -24.88
CA GLU A 199 -27.01 36.54 -25.46
C GLU A 199 -27.11 36.82 -26.98
N ASP A 200 -26.10 37.44 -27.58
CA ASP A 200 -26.18 38.00 -28.93
C ASP A 200 -25.73 37.07 -30.07
N HIS A 201 -25.20 35.86 -29.78
CA HIS A 201 -24.68 34.97 -30.82
C HIS A 201 -25.18 33.53 -30.71
N PRO A 202 -25.69 32.92 -31.81
CA PRO A 202 -26.09 31.53 -31.80
C PRO A 202 -24.85 30.65 -31.57
N GLN A 203 -24.87 29.88 -30.49
CA GLN A 203 -23.82 28.91 -30.23
C GLN A 203 -23.96 27.73 -31.20
N PRO A 204 -22.84 27.20 -31.74
CA PRO A 204 -22.88 26.02 -32.58
C PRO A 204 -23.35 24.80 -31.78
N GLU A 205 -24.18 23.93 -32.37
CA GLU A 205 -24.73 22.72 -31.72
C GLU A 205 -23.64 21.82 -31.10
N VAL A 206 -22.43 21.83 -31.69
CA VAL A 206 -21.25 21.11 -31.21
C VAL A 206 -20.85 21.55 -29.80
N PHE A 207 -21.02 22.83 -29.46
CA PHE A 207 -20.71 23.35 -28.13
C PHE A 207 -21.60 22.71 -27.05
N ASP A 208 -22.92 22.65 -27.29
CA ASP A 208 -23.87 22.07 -26.34
C ASP A 208 -23.58 20.58 -26.10
N ILE A 209 -23.21 19.85 -27.16
CA ILE A 209 -22.83 18.43 -27.06
C ILE A 209 -21.56 18.29 -26.21
N LEU A 210 -20.51 19.07 -26.50
CA LEU A 210 -19.26 19.04 -25.74
C LEU A 210 -19.45 19.43 -24.29
N TYR A 211 -20.29 20.42 -24.01
CA TYR A 211 -20.59 20.86 -22.66
C TYR A 211 -21.37 19.80 -21.87
N ARG A 212 -22.39 19.18 -22.47
CA ARG A 212 -23.12 18.06 -21.85
C ARG A 212 -22.19 16.89 -21.57
N ALA A 213 -21.33 16.52 -22.54
CA ALA A 213 -20.34 15.47 -22.37
C ALA A 213 -19.38 15.80 -21.22
N TYR A 214 -18.87 17.03 -21.15
CA TYR A 214 -18.04 17.52 -20.05
C TYR A 214 -18.72 17.34 -18.69
N VAL A 215 -19.99 17.76 -18.53
CA VAL A 215 -20.72 17.64 -17.26
C VAL A 215 -20.90 16.17 -16.87
N ILE A 216 -21.33 15.32 -17.81
CA ILE A 216 -21.54 13.89 -17.57
C ILE A 216 -20.23 13.20 -17.18
N LEU A 217 -19.15 13.45 -17.92
CA LEU A 217 -17.84 12.84 -17.66
C LEU A 217 -17.24 13.33 -16.33
N THR A 218 -17.43 14.60 -15.99
CA THR A 218 -16.95 15.14 -14.70
C THR A 218 -17.73 14.55 -13.53
N ALA A 219 -19.05 14.39 -13.66
CA ALA A 219 -19.88 13.70 -12.67
C ALA A 219 -19.50 12.22 -12.54
N ALA A 220 -19.29 11.53 -13.66
CA ALA A 220 -18.82 10.15 -13.67
C ALA A 220 -17.44 10.01 -12.98
N THR A 221 -16.52 10.94 -13.26
CA THR A 221 -15.22 11.00 -12.57
C THR A 221 -15.41 11.08 -11.07
N PHE A 222 -16.22 12.03 -10.59
CA PHE A 222 -16.46 12.18 -9.15
C PHE A 222 -17.02 10.90 -8.52
N CYS A 223 -18.02 10.28 -9.14
CA CYS A 223 -18.61 9.04 -8.63
C CYS A 223 -17.61 7.87 -8.60
N LEU A 224 -16.80 7.71 -9.65
CA LEU A 224 -15.81 6.65 -9.76
C LEU A 224 -14.68 6.84 -8.73
N GLU A 225 -14.16 8.05 -8.59
CA GLU A 225 -13.11 8.33 -7.60
C GLU A 225 -13.62 8.23 -6.17
N LEU A 226 -14.87 8.64 -5.90
CA LEU A 226 -15.49 8.43 -4.60
C LEU A 226 -15.65 6.94 -4.30
N THR A 227 -16.03 6.14 -5.29
CA THR A 227 -16.09 4.67 -5.16
C THR A 227 -14.72 4.10 -4.77
N THR A 228 -13.65 4.52 -5.44
CA THR A 228 -12.28 4.14 -5.08
C THR A 228 -11.96 4.50 -3.63
N VAL A 229 -12.31 5.70 -3.16
CA VAL A 229 -12.06 6.13 -1.77
C VAL A 229 -12.85 5.30 -0.75
N LEU A 230 -14.09 4.92 -1.07
CA LEU A 230 -14.91 4.09 -0.20
C LEU A 230 -14.38 2.66 -0.13
N GLU A 231 -14.07 2.06 -1.28
CA GLU A 231 -13.58 0.68 -1.37
C GLU A 231 -12.17 0.54 -0.79
N THR A 232 -11.29 1.53 -0.97
CA THR A 232 -9.98 1.55 -0.28
C THR A 232 -10.14 1.60 1.23
N SER A 233 -11.16 2.32 1.74
CA SER A 233 -11.45 2.36 3.18
C SER A 233 -11.98 1.02 3.69
N ASN A 234 -12.80 0.33 2.90
CA ASN A 234 -13.25 -1.02 3.20
C ASN A 234 -12.07 -2.02 3.21
N ALA A 235 -11.19 -1.94 2.21
CA ALA A 235 -9.96 -2.73 2.15
C ALA A 235 -9.05 -2.50 3.35
N HIS A 236 -8.95 -1.25 3.86
CA HIS A 236 -8.20 -0.96 5.09
C HIS A 236 -8.78 -1.67 6.31
N VAL A 237 -10.10 -1.69 6.47
CA VAL A 237 -10.76 -2.40 7.58
C VAL A 237 -10.47 -3.91 7.48
N GLN A 238 -10.64 -4.48 6.30
CA GLN A 238 -10.38 -5.91 6.07
C GLN A 238 -8.91 -6.28 6.25
N LEU A 239 -7.95 -5.43 5.84
CA LEU A 239 -6.52 -5.63 6.11
C LEU A 239 -6.24 -5.66 7.62
N LEU A 240 -6.84 -4.73 8.38
CA LEU A 240 -6.69 -4.73 9.83
C LEU A 240 -7.29 -5.99 10.45
N GLU A 241 -8.43 -6.48 9.96
CA GLU A 241 -9.03 -7.74 10.40
C GLU A 241 -8.15 -8.95 10.05
N LEU A 242 -7.58 -9.00 8.85
CA LEU A 242 -6.64 -10.05 8.45
C LEU A 242 -5.39 -10.05 9.34
N GLY A 243 -4.87 -8.87 9.68
CA GLY A 243 -3.80 -8.72 10.65
C GLY A 243 -4.14 -9.29 12.03
N ARG A 244 -5.42 -9.30 12.43
CA ARG A 244 -5.87 -9.86 13.72
C ARG A 244 -5.96 -11.38 13.71
N HIS A 245 -6.14 -12.01 12.55
CA HIS A 245 -6.34 -13.45 12.45
C HIS A 245 -5.06 -14.26 12.19
N GLY A 246 -3.88 -13.64 12.19
CA GLY A 246 -2.61 -14.36 12.03
C GLY A 246 -2.40 -14.86 10.60
N LEU A 247 -2.07 -13.92 9.70
CA LEU A 247 -1.82 -14.19 8.28
C LEU A 247 -0.65 -15.16 8.05
N ALA A 248 -0.81 -16.06 7.08
CA ALA A 248 0.30 -16.76 6.48
C ALA A 248 1.18 -15.76 5.71
N LEU A 249 2.50 -15.92 5.83
CA LEU A 249 3.46 -15.05 5.15
C LEU A 249 3.38 -15.26 3.63
N GLU A 250 2.86 -14.28 2.91
CA GLU A 250 2.91 -14.26 1.45
C GLU A 250 4.28 -13.76 0.96
N PRO A 251 4.70 -13.99 -0.29
CA PRO A 251 6.00 -13.52 -0.76
C PRO A 251 6.03 -12.00 -0.98
N THR A 252 4.89 -11.37 -1.26
CA THR A 252 4.78 -9.91 -1.46
C THR A 252 3.46 -9.37 -0.90
N ALA A 253 3.43 -8.07 -0.58
CA ALA A 253 2.19 -7.37 -0.18
C ALA A 253 1.12 -7.42 -1.29
N MET A 254 1.54 -7.41 -2.56
CA MET A 254 0.61 -7.54 -3.67
C MET A 254 0.00 -8.95 -3.75
N ASP A 255 0.78 -10.00 -3.46
CA ASP A 255 0.25 -11.36 -3.38
C ASP A 255 -0.77 -11.49 -2.23
N LEU A 256 -0.52 -10.83 -1.09
CA LEU A 256 -1.46 -10.74 0.04
C LEU A 256 -2.78 -10.07 -0.36
N ILE A 257 -2.71 -8.92 -1.03
CA ILE A 257 -3.88 -8.19 -1.54
C ILE A 257 -4.66 -9.08 -2.52
N MET A 258 -3.98 -9.69 -3.48
CA MET A 258 -4.66 -10.52 -4.49
C MET A 258 -5.26 -11.81 -3.90
N ALA A 259 -4.74 -12.31 -2.78
CA ALA A 259 -5.25 -13.53 -2.15
C ALA A 259 -6.50 -13.27 -1.28
N ASN A 260 -6.55 -12.13 -0.58
CA ASN A 260 -7.60 -11.86 0.40
C ASN A 260 -8.56 -10.73 0.01
N LEU A 261 -8.13 -9.83 -0.87
CA LEU A 261 -8.80 -8.57 -1.24
C LEU A 261 -8.88 -8.43 -2.76
N GLU A 262 -9.04 -9.56 -3.45
CA GLU A 262 -9.06 -9.64 -4.92
C GLU A 262 -10.16 -8.72 -5.50
N PHE A 263 -11.31 -8.68 -4.84
CA PHE A 263 -12.47 -7.91 -5.26
C PHE A 263 -12.23 -6.42 -5.06
N GLU A 264 -11.82 -6.01 -3.86
CA GLU A 264 -11.54 -4.62 -3.49
C GLU A 264 -10.46 -4.04 -4.38
N TYR A 265 -9.38 -4.80 -4.63
CA TYR A 265 -8.33 -4.40 -5.55
C TYR A 265 -8.86 -4.14 -6.96
N LEU A 266 -9.66 -5.06 -7.51
CA LEU A 266 -10.19 -4.94 -8.86
C LEU A 266 -11.17 -3.77 -8.97
N VAL A 267 -12.08 -3.61 -8.01
CA VAL A 267 -13.04 -2.49 -7.99
C VAL A 267 -12.32 -1.15 -7.85
N CYS A 268 -11.35 -1.04 -6.93
CA CYS A 268 -10.54 0.18 -6.77
C CYS A 268 -9.78 0.51 -8.05
N SER A 269 -9.10 -0.48 -8.65
CA SER A 269 -8.29 -0.29 -9.85
C SER A 269 -9.13 0.13 -11.06
N LEU A 270 -10.29 -0.52 -11.27
CA LEU A 270 -11.22 -0.18 -12.35
C LEU A 270 -11.86 1.19 -12.14
N SER A 271 -12.29 1.50 -10.92
CA SER A 271 -12.93 2.77 -10.60
C SER A 271 -11.93 3.92 -10.72
N PHE A 272 -10.72 3.77 -10.17
CA PHE A 272 -9.64 4.75 -10.29
C PHE A 272 -9.25 5.00 -11.76
N THR A 273 -8.98 3.93 -12.51
CA THR A 273 -8.60 4.07 -13.92
C THR A 273 -9.74 4.69 -14.73
N GLY A 274 -10.97 4.22 -14.53
CA GLY A 274 -12.15 4.78 -15.19
C GLY A 274 -12.34 6.26 -14.87
N GLY A 275 -12.15 6.64 -13.60
CA GLY A 275 -12.20 8.02 -13.14
C GLY A 275 -11.16 8.90 -13.83
N VAL A 276 -9.89 8.48 -13.86
CA VAL A 276 -8.80 9.17 -14.58
C VAL A 276 -9.13 9.33 -16.07
N VAL A 277 -9.63 8.28 -16.72
CA VAL A 277 -10.03 8.34 -18.14
C VAL A 277 -11.15 9.35 -18.37
N CYS A 278 -12.21 9.29 -17.55
CA CYS A 278 -13.32 10.24 -17.60
C CYS A 278 -12.85 11.67 -17.34
N PHE A 279 -11.93 11.89 -16.41
CA PHE A 279 -11.39 13.21 -16.07
C PHE A 279 -10.61 13.84 -17.22
N MET A 280 -9.77 13.03 -17.87
CA MET A 280 -8.98 13.46 -19.03
C MET A 280 -9.90 13.79 -20.22
N LEU A 281 -10.90 12.96 -20.48
CA LEU A 281 -11.89 13.21 -21.53
C LEU A 281 -12.75 14.45 -21.22
N ALA A 282 -13.18 14.64 -19.97
CA ALA A 282 -13.91 15.83 -19.55
C ALA A 282 -13.08 17.10 -19.79
N THR A 283 -11.79 17.06 -19.42
CA THR A 283 -10.86 18.17 -19.63
C THR A 283 -10.67 18.46 -21.13
N LEU A 284 -10.57 17.42 -21.96
CA LEU A 284 -10.51 17.57 -23.41
C LEU A 284 -11.78 18.20 -23.98
N CYS A 285 -12.96 17.71 -23.58
CA CYS A 285 -14.25 18.31 -23.99
C CYS A 285 -14.34 19.78 -23.61
N ARG A 286 -13.87 20.12 -22.40
CA ARG A 286 -13.82 21.51 -21.93
C ARG A 286 -12.88 22.38 -22.77
N VAL A 287 -11.67 21.89 -23.07
CA VAL A 287 -10.72 22.61 -23.93
C VAL A 287 -11.34 22.83 -25.31
N LEU A 288 -11.88 21.79 -25.95
CA LEU A 288 -12.54 21.90 -27.25
C LEU A 288 -13.73 22.87 -27.23
N ALA A 289 -14.55 22.85 -26.17
CA ALA A 289 -15.67 23.77 -26.02
C ALA A 289 -15.22 25.23 -25.92
N VAL A 290 -14.11 25.52 -25.23
CA VAL A 290 -13.50 26.87 -25.17
C VAL A 290 -13.12 27.32 -26.58
N PHE A 291 -12.43 26.48 -27.35
CA PHE A 291 -11.96 26.85 -28.69
C PHE A 291 -13.11 27.04 -29.69
N VAL A 292 -14.12 26.17 -29.66
CA VAL A 292 -15.32 26.29 -30.50
C VAL A 292 -16.12 27.56 -30.14
N GLY A 293 -16.23 27.88 -28.85
CA GLY A 293 -16.93 29.09 -28.39
C GLY A 293 -16.17 30.40 -28.64
N ALA A 294 -14.83 30.37 -28.72
CA ALA A 294 -13.97 31.55 -28.85
C ALA A 294 -13.71 32.01 -30.30
N HIS A 295 -14.49 31.51 -31.26
CA HIS A 295 -14.30 31.50 -32.73
C HIS A 295 -13.94 32.83 -33.43
N ARG A 296 -13.87 33.98 -32.73
CA ARG A 296 -13.49 35.28 -33.30
C ARG A 296 -12.26 35.96 -32.67
N SER A 297 -11.74 35.51 -31.53
CA SER A 297 -10.64 36.23 -30.84
C SER A 297 -9.29 35.51 -30.82
N LEU A 298 -9.25 34.22 -31.16
CA LEU A 298 -8.07 33.34 -30.99
C LEU A 298 -7.68 32.62 -32.29
N ALA A 299 -7.74 33.32 -33.43
CA ALA A 299 -7.38 32.78 -34.74
C ALA A 299 -5.92 32.27 -34.84
N SER A 300 -5.08 32.51 -33.82
CA SER A 300 -3.66 32.11 -33.77
C SER A 300 -3.36 30.88 -32.90
N GLU A 301 -4.33 30.24 -32.25
CA GLU A 301 -4.04 29.12 -31.33
C GLU A 301 -4.68 27.73 -31.64
N PRO A 302 -5.12 27.40 -32.87
CA PRO A 302 -5.59 26.04 -33.16
C PRO A 302 -4.47 25.00 -33.00
N GLU A 303 -3.22 25.41 -33.25
CA GLU A 303 -2.02 24.58 -33.05
C GLU A 303 -1.84 24.21 -31.58
N LEU A 304 -2.04 25.16 -30.65
CA LEU A 304 -1.93 24.90 -29.22
C LEU A 304 -3.02 23.93 -28.74
N CYS A 305 -4.26 24.10 -29.21
CA CYS A 305 -5.35 23.17 -28.92
C CYS A 305 -5.01 21.76 -29.41
N PHE A 306 -4.50 21.64 -30.63
CA PHE A 306 -4.12 20.37 -31.22
C PHE A 306 -2.98 19.70 -30.44
N VAL A 307 -1.96 20.47 -30.05
CA VAL A 307 -0.84 19.98 -29.23
C VAL A 307 -1.31 19.51 -27.86
N VAL A 308 -2.18 20.27 -27.18
CA VAL A 308 -2.71 19.88 -25.87
C VAL A 308 -3.59 18.63 -26.00
N ALA A 309 -4.47 18.58 -27.00
CA ALA A 309 -5.35 17.45 -27.24
C ALA A 309 -4.58 16.16 -27.57
N THR A 310 -3.57 16.26 -28.44
CA THR A 310 -2.71 15.12 -28.79
C THR A 310 -1.88 14.67 -27.60
N MET A 311 -1.31 15.58 -26.82
CA MET A 311 -0.56 15.23 -25.61
C MET A 311 -1.45 14.52 -24.58
N MET A 312 -2.67 15.02 -24.33
CA MET A 312 -3.63 14.39 -23.43
C MET A 312 -4.06 13.01 -23.94
N LEU A 313 -4.32 12.86 -25.24
CA LEU A 313 -4.69 11.59 -25.85
C LEU A 313 -3.54 10.57 -25.79
N SER A 314 -2.31 10.98 -26.09
CA SER A 314 -1.12 10.12 -25.97
C SER A 314 -0.92 9.65 -24.54
N PHE A 315 -1.07 10.55 -23.56
CA PHE A 315 -1.00 10.19 -22.14
C PHE A 315 -2.10 9.20 -21.75
N LEU A 316 -3.32 9.41 -22.23
CA LEU A 316 -4.45 8.50 -22.00
C LEU A 316 -4.19 7.11 -22.58
N LEU A 317 -3.73 7.03 -23.83
CA LEU A 317 -3.40 5.77 -24.50
C LEU A 317 -2.26 5.04 -23.80
N TRP A 318 -1.26 5.79 -23.31
CA TRP A 318 -0.18 5.22 -22.51
C TRP A 318 -0.69 4.61 -21.19
N TRP A 319 -1.57 5.31 -20.48
CA TRP A 319 -2.21 4.78 -19.27
C TRP A 319 -3.05 3.54 -19.56
N LEU A 320 -3.87 3.59 -20.62
CA LEU A 320 -4.66 2.43 -21.05
C LEU A 320 -3.76 1.24 -21.41
N HIS A 321 -2.61 1.49 -22.04
CA HIS A 321 -1.64 0.45 -22.33
C HIS A 321 -1.05 -0.16 -21.04
N LEU A 322 -0.62 0.67 -20.08
CA LEU A 322 -0.10 0.19 -18.80
C LEU A 322 -1.14 -0.61 -18.01
N VAL A 323 -2.38 -0.12 -17.97
CA VAL A 323 -3.48 -0.80 -17.30
C VAL A 323 -3.83 -2.10 -18.02
N ASN A 324 -3.88 -2.11 -19.35
CA ASN A 324 -4.14 -3.32 -20.12
C ASN A 324 -3.03 -4.36 -19.91
N MET A 325 -1.75 -3.95 -19.88
CA MET A 325 -0.63 -4.84 -19.57
C MET A 325 -0.79 -5.46 -18.18
N ARG A 326 -1.20 -4.68 -17.17
CA ARG A 326 -1.50 -5.17 -15.82
C ARG A 326 -2.73 -6.06 -15.76
N ILE A 327 -3.78 -5.74 -16.51
CA ILE A 327 -5.03 -6.50 -16.55
C ILE A 327 -4.81 -7.85 -17.20
N MET A 328 -4.03 -7.91 -18.28
CA MET A 328 -3.66 -9.14 -18.98
C MET A 328 -2.83 -10.10 -18.12
N GLU A 329 -2.21 -9.62 -17.03
CA GLU A 329 -1.56 -10.49 -16.04
C GLU A 329 -2.59 -11.36 -15.28
N PHE A 330 -3.86 -10.95 -15.25
CA PHE A 330 -4.95 -11.70 -14.63
C PHE A 330 -5.64 -12.60 -15.67
N ALA A 331 -5.22 -13.86 -15.76
CA ALA A 331 -5.82 -14.86 -16.65
C ALA A 331 -7.35 -15.04 -16.47
N ASN A 332 -7.88 -14.65 -15.31
CA ASN A 332 -9.30 -14.74 -14.96
C ASN A 332 -10.04 -13.39 -14.99
N PHE A 333 -9.45 -12.33 -15.55
CA PHE A 333 -10.06 -11.00 -15.52
C PHE A 333 -11.48 -10.96 -16.09
N GLY A 334 -11.73 -11.67 -17.20
CA GLY A 334 -13.07 -11.77 -17.79
C GLY A 334 -14.08 -12.42 -16.83
N ALA A 335 -13.69 -13.49 -16.14
CA ALA A 335 -14.53 -14.15 -15.14
C ALA A 335 -14.75 -13.26 -13.90
N MET A 336 -13.75 -12.47 -13.49
CA MET A 336 -13.88 -11.49 -12.41
C MET A 336 -14.83 -10.36 -12.77
N ILE A 337 -14.70 -9.76 -13.96
CA ILE A 337 -15.64 -8.76 -14.46
C ILE A 337 -17.04 -9.35 -14.51
N GLN A 338 -17.19 -10.57 -15.03
CA GLN A 338 -18.50 -11.22 -15.10
C GLN A 338 -19.12 -11.39 -13.70
N ARG A 339 -18.33 -11.76 -12.69
CA ARG A 339 -18.78 -11.81 -11.29
C ARG A 339 -19.16 -10.43 -10.77
N LEU A 340 -18.33 -9.41 -11.01
CA LEU A 340 -18.60 -8.03 -10.61
C LEU A 340 -19.91 -7.50 -11.23
N LEU A 341 -20.10 -7.72 -12.54
CA LEU A 341 -21.32 -7.36 -13.25
C LEU A 341 -22.51 -8.16 -12.73
N PHE A 342 -22.34 -9.45 -12.46
CA PHE A 342 -23.39 -10.28 -11.89
C PHE A 342 -23.80 -9.80 -10.49
N PHE A 343 -22.86 -9.40 -9.63
CA PHE A 343 -23.19 -8.82 -8.33
C PHE A 343 -23.86 -7.44 -8.46
N SER A 344 -23.36 -6.59 -9.36
CA SER A 344 -23.88 -5.23 -9.55
C SER A 344 -25.28 -5.21 -10.18
N PHE A 345 -25.54 -6.07 -11.17
CA PHE A 345 -26.81 -6.11 -11.90
C PHE A 345 -27.75 -7.24 -11.43
N GLY A 346 -27.22 -8.38 -10.99
CA GLY A 346 -28.00 -9.53 -10.53
C GLY A 346 -28.70 -9.31 -9.19
N CYS A 347 -28.11 -8.55 -8.27
CA CYS A 347 -28.80 -8.11 -7.04
C CYS A 347 -29.95 -7.13 -7.31
N TRP A 348 -29.97 -6.48 -8.49
CA TRP A 348 -31.04 -5.58 -8.87
C TRP A 348 -32.24 -6.33 -9.47
N GLY A 349 -32.00 -7.41 -10.22
CA GLY A 349 -33.05 -8.23 -10.84
C GLY A 349 -33.90 -9.03 -9.85
N THR A 350 -33.33 -9.54 -8.75
CA THR A 350 -34.06 -10.39 -7.80
C THR A 350 -34.99 -9.62 -6.86
N LYS A 351 -34.73 -8.33 -6.62
CA LYS A 351 -35.59 -7.50 -5.76
C LYS A 351 -36.80 -6.89 -6.48
N VAL A 352 -36.80 -6.80 -7.81
CA VAL A 352 -37.89 -6.17 -8.57
C VAL A 352 -39.07 -7.12 -8.83
N HIS A 353 -38.87 -8.44 -8.73
CA HIS A 353 -39.96 -9.42 -8.88
C HIS A 353 -40.70 -9.80 -7.59
N SER A 354 -40.21 -9.40 -6.40
CA SER A 354 -40.87 -9.75 -5.14
C SER A 354 -41.96 -8.77 -4.67
N LYS A 355 -42.25 -7.68 -5.40
CA LYS A 355 -43.26 -6.67 -5.01
C LYS A 355 -44.51 -6.62 -5.91
N ARG A 356 -44.76 -7.66 -6.72
CA ARG A 356 -45.93 -7.70 -7.60
C ARG A 356 -46.77 -8.96 -7.45
N VAL A 357 -47.01 -9.39 -6.22
CA VAL A 357 -48.12 -10.31 -5.88
C VAL A 357 -48.64 -9.95 -4.50
N HIS A 358 -49.70 -9.14 -4.44
CA HIS A 358 -50.89 -9.45 -3.65
C HIS A 358 -52.04 -8.53 -4.13
N PRO A 359 -53.17 -9.09 -4.58
CA PRO A 359 -54.40 -8.35 -4.84
C PRO A 359 -55.07 -7.84 -3.55
#